data_AF-A0A916J877-F1
#
_entry.id   AF-A0A916J877-F1
#
_cell.length_a   1.000
_cell.length_b   1.000
_cell.length_c   1.000
_cell.angle_alpha   90.00
_cell.angle_beta   90.00
_cell.angle_gamma   90.00
#
_symmetry.space_group_name_H-M   'P 1'
#
loop_
_entity.id
_entity.type
_entity.pdbx_description
1 polymer ?
#
loop_
_entity_poly.entity_id
_entity_poly.type
_entity_poly.pdbx_seq_one_letter_code
_entity_poly.pdbx_strand_id
1 'polypeptide(L)'
;MNNLIKATFYVLVGINLLIVIAYSILALKDIFFPTPSIRRAEAYVLLVGCFVALASLGCSYYYSLIQNKVMVGFAFVICSYVVWPVALIISLFFFSKGPWH
;
A
#
# COMPACT_ATOMS: atom_id res chain seq x y z
N MET A 1 0.69 17.41 -22.96
CA MET A 1 0.95 16.11 -22.30
C MET A 1 0.06 15.08 -22.97
N ASN A 2 0.62 13.96 -23.45
CA ASN A 2 -0.14 13.01 -24.26
C ASN A 2 -1.26 12.35 -23.42
N ASN A 3 -2.51 12.38 -23.89
CA ASN A 3 -3.67 11.85 -23.14
C ASN A 3 -3.50 10.38 -22.76
N LEU A 4 -2.77 9.62 -23.58
CA LEU A 4 -2.35 8.24 -23.30
C LEU A 4 -1.56 8.11 -21.99
N ILE A 5 -0.60 9.01 -21.71
CA ILE A 5 0.24 8.94 -20.51
C ILE A 5 -0.59 9.20 -19.24
N LYS A 6 -1.55 10.14 -19.30
CA LYS A 6 -2.49 10.35 -18.19
C LYS A 6 -3.38 9.12 -17.98
N ALA A 7 -3.92 8.54 -19.06
CA ALA A 7 -4.76 7.35 -18.96
C ALA A 7 -4.00 6.17 -18.32
N THR A 8 -2.76 5.89 -18.77
CA THR A 8 -1.92 4.83 -18.18
C THR A 8 -1.63 5.08 -16.71
N PHE A 9 -1.35 6.33 -16.32
CA PHE A 9 -1.17 6.70 -14.92
C PHE A 9 -2.41 6.44 -14.05
N TYR A 10 -3.59 6.81 -14.55
CA TYR A 10 -4.85 6.55 -13.85
C TYR A 10 -5.13 5.07 -13.66
N VAL A 11 -4.87 4.26 -14.69
CA VAL A 11 -5.04 2.80 -14.60
C VAL A 11 -4.09 2.22 -13.53
N LEU A 12 -2.83 2.65 -13.51
CA LEU A 12 -1.86 2.20 -12.49
C LEU A 12 -2.26 2.61 -11.07
N VAL A 13 -2.69 3.86 -10.89
CA VAL A 13 -3.20 4.35 -9.60
C VAL A 13 -4.43 3.57 -9.16
N GLY A 14 -5.38 3.32 -10.07
CA GLY A 14 -6.60 2.58 -9.78
C GLY A 14 -6.35 1.13 -9.38
N ILE A 15 -5.47 0.43 -10.10
CA ILE A 15 -5.07 -0.95 -9.76
C ILE A 15 -4.38 -0.98 -8.39
N ASN A 16 -3.44 -0.06 -8.15
CA ASN A 16 -2.71 -0.01 -6.88
C ASN A 16 -3.67 0.30 -5.71
N LEU A 17 -4.61 1.22 -5.91
CA LEU A 17 -5.65 1.53 -4.92
C LEU A 17 -6.50 0.30 -4.59
N LEU A 18 -6.93 -0.46 -5.60
CA LEU A 18 -7.75 -1.65 -5.42
C LEU A 18 -7.03 -2.70 -4.56
N ILE A 19 -5.74 -2.93 -4.85
CA ILE A 19 -4.89 -3.86 -4.10
C ILE A 19 -4.76 -3.39 -2.65
N VAL A 20 -4.43 -2.12 -2.42
CA VAL A 20 -4.25 -1.57 -1.06
C VAL A 20 -5.55 -1.67 -0.25
N ILE A 21 -6.70 -1.41 -0.86
CA ILE A 21 -8.01 -1.54 -0.18
C ILE A 21 -8.27 -3.01 0.19
N ALA A 22 -8.05 -3.95 -0.72
CA ALA A 22 -8.27 -5.37 -0.44
C ALA A 22 -7.42 -5.86 0.74
N TYR A 23 -6.13 -5.50 0.77
CA TYR A 23 -5.24 -5.84 1.88
C TYR A 23 -5.59 -5.11 3.19
N SER A 24 -6.06 -3.86 3.11
CA SER A 24 -6.55 -3.13 4.29
C SER A 24 -7.75 -3.84 4.93
N ILE A 25 -8.67 -4.36 4.12
CA ILE A 25 -9.83 -5.13 4.59
C ILE A 25 -9.38 -6.43 5.26
N LEU A 26 -8.40 -7.14 4.67
CA LEU A 26 -7.82 -8.35 5.27
C LEU A 26 -7.14 -8.05 6.62
N ALA A 27 -6.32 -7.00 6.70
CA ALA A 27 -5.70 -6.58 7.95
C ALA A 27 -6.73 -6.21 9.02
N LEU A 28 -7.77 -5.45 8.66
CA LEU A 28 -8.84 -5.10 9.59
C LEU A 28 -9.58 -6.35 10.07
N LYS A 29 -9.86 -7.31 9.19
CA LYS A 29 -10.48 -8.58 9.57
C LYS A 29 -9.63 -9.32 10.62
N ASP A 30 -8.32 -9.40 10.44
CA ASP A 30 -7.41 -10.05 11.40
C ASP A 30 -7.29 -9.29 12.74
N ILE A 31 -7.47 -7.97 12.74
CA ILE A 31 -7.52 -7.16 13.97
C ILE A 31 -8.82 -7.41 14.74
N PHE A 32 -9.97 -7.37 14.04
CA PHE A 32 -11.30 -7.47 14.64
C PHE A 32 -11.70 -8.91 15.02
N PHE A 33 -11.22 -9.92 14.30
CA PHE A 33 -11.46 -11.34 14.59
C PHE A 33 -10.14 -12.03 15.00
N PRO A 34 -9.81 -12.04 16.30
CA PRO A 34 -8.49 -12.45 16.76
C PRO A 34 -8.25 -13.95 16.63
N THR A 35 -7.18 -14.31 15.91
CA THR A 35 -6.39 -15.53 16.18
C THR A 35 -5.11 -15.09 16.96
N PRO A 36 -4.17 -15.97 17.39
CA PRO A 36 -3.29 -15.69 18.54
C PRO A 36 -2.50 -14.38 18.42
N SER A 37 -2.16 -13.77 19.56
CA SER A 37 -1.65 -12.40 19.73
C SER A 37 -0.56 -11.95 18.74
N ILE A 38 0.26 -12.88 18.24
CA ILE A 38 1.31 -12.66 17.24
C ILE A 38 0.72 -12.16 15.89
N ARG A 39 -0.45 -12.66 15.48
CA ARG A 39 -1.14 -12.23 14.25
C ARG A 39 -1.71 -10.81 14.31
N ARG A 40 -1.98 -10.28 15.51
CA ARG A 40 -2.44 -8.89 15.65
C ARG A 40 -1.34 -7.89 15.33
N ALA A 41 -0.11 -8.14 15.79
CA ALA A 41 1.02 -7.26 15.50
C ALA A 41 1.34 -7.21 14.00
N GLU A 42 1.29 -8.36 13.32
CA GLU A 42 1.40 -8.45 11.85
C GLU A 42 0.33 -7.60 11.14
N ALA A 43 -0.94 -7.72 11.57
CA ALA A 43 -2.04 -6.97 10.98
C ALA A 43 -1.90 -5.45 11.17
N TYR A 44 -1.37 -4.98 12.30
CA TYR A 44 -1.08 -3.55 12.50
C TYR A 44 0.04 -3.06 11.58
N VAL A 45 1.12 -3.83 11.40
CA VAL A 45 2.21 -3.48 10.47
C VAL A 45 1.71 -3.41 9.04
N LEU A 46 0.86 -4.37 8.64
CA LEU A 46 0.24 -4.38 7.32
C LEU A 46 -0.70 -3.18 7.13
N LEU A 47 -1.47 -2.82 8.15
CA LEU A 47 -2.36 -1.65 8.14
C LEU A 47 -1.56 -0.34 7.98
N VAL A 48 -0.44 -0.20 8.70
CA VAL A 48 0.46 0.96 8.57
C VAL A 48 1.05 1.02 7.17
N GLY A 49 1.51 -0.11 6.62
CA GLY A 49 1.99 -0.20 5.24
C GLY A 49 0.92 0.22 4.22
N CYS A 50 -0.33 -0.19 4.43
CA CYS A 50 -1.46 0.22 3.59
C CYS A 50 -1.75 1.73 3.71
N PHE A 51 -1.68 2.31 4.90
CA PHE A 51 -1.85 3.75 5.11
C PHE A 51 -0.77 4.57 4.40
N VAL A 52 0.49 4.15 4.46
CA VAL A 52 1.60 4.80 3.74
C VAL A 52 1.43 4.67 2.22
N ALA A 53 0.95 3.52 1.74
CA ALA A 53 0.64 3.32 0.33
C ALA A 53 -0.53 4.22 -0.15
N LEU A 54 -1.57 4.39 0.66
CA LEU A 54 -2.69 5.31 0.40
C LEU A 54 -2.23 6.77 0.41
N ALA A 55 -1.42 7.17 1.39
CA ALA A 55 -0.90 8.53 1.48
C ALA A 55 -0.03 8.87 0.27
N SER A 56 0.85 7.95 -0.14
CA SER A 56 1.69 8.14 -1.35
C SER A 56 0.87 8.20 -2.64
N LEU A 57 -0.22 7.43 -2.76
CA LEU A 57 -1.18 7.56 -3.86
C LEU A 57 -1.93 8.90 -3.84
N GLY A 58 -2.32 9.39 -2.66
CA GLY A 58 -2.93 10.72 -2.50
C GLY A 58 -1.98 11.86 -2.91
N CYS A 59 -0.72 11.79 -2.48
CA CYS A 59 0.33 12.72 -2.91
C CYS A 59 0.56 12.64 -4.42
N SER A 60 0.59 11.43 -4.97
CA SER A 60 0.73 11.21 -6.41
C SER A 60 -0.39 11.87 -7.22
N TYR A 61 -1.64 11.71 -6.77
CA TYR A 61 -2.80 12.39 -7.35
C TYR A 61 -2.68 13.92 -7.26
N TYR A 62 -2.30 14.45 -6.09
CA TYR A 62 -2.11 15.89 -5.87
C TYR A 62 -1.06 16.49 -6.83
N TYR A 63 0.12 15.88 -6.92
CA TYR A 63 1.20 16.36 -7.80
C TYR A 63 0.86 16.20 -9.29
N SER A 64 0.17 15.12 -9.66
CA SER A 64 -0.20 14.84 -11.05
C SER A 64 -1.31 15.75 -11.56
N LEU A 65 -2.32 16.08 -10.72
CA LEU A 65 -3.51 16.81 -11.15
C LEU A 65 -3.51 18.30 -10.85
N ILE A 66 -3.04 18.70 -9.67
CA ILE A 66 -3.06 20.12 -9.27
C ILE A 66 -1.83 20.83 -9.81
N GLN A 67 -0.66 20.18 -9.79
CA GLN A 67 0.59 20.77 -10.28
C GLN A 67 0.94 20.41 -11.73
N ASN A 68 0.16 19.54 -12.41
CA ASN A 68 0.46 18.99 -13.74
C ASN A 68 1.89 18.37 -13.85
N LYS A 69 2.53 18.01 -12.73
CA LYS A 69 3.87 17.43 -12.68
C LYS A 69 3.80 15.91 -12.66
N VAL A 70 3.43 15.32 -13.79
CA VAL A 70 3.10 13.89 -13.87
C VAL A 70 4.30 12.97 -13.68
N MET A 71 5.52 13.40 -14.04
CA MET A 71 6.76 12.68 -13.70
C MET A 71 6.92 12.46 -12.18
N VAL A 72 6.61 13.47 -11.37
CA VAL A 72 6.69 13.38 -9.90
C VAL A 72 5.59 12.46 -9.37
N GLY A 73 4.38 12.55 -9.95
CA GLY A 73 3.31 11.60 -9.65
C GLY A 73 3.74 10.15 -9.89
N PHE A 74 4.34 9.85 -11.04
CA PHE A 74 4.83 8.49 -11.34
C PHE A 74 5.87 8.00 -10.33
N ALA A 75 6.81 8.86 -9.90
CA ALA A 75 7.77 8.50 -8.87
C ALA A 75 7.06 8.09 -7.56
N PHE A 76 6.04 8.82 -7.13
CA PHE A 76 5.25 8.46 -5.95
C PHE A 76 4.44 7.17 -6.13
N VAL A 77 3.91 6.87 -7.33
CA VAL A 77 3.25 5.58 -7.61
C VAL A 77 4.25 4.43 -7.50
N ILE A 78 5.46 4.58 -8.06
CA ILE A 78 6.51 3.56 -7.98
C ILE A 78 6.93 3.35 -6.53
N CYS A 79 7.13 4.42 -5.76
CA CYS A 79 7.41 4.34 -4.32
C CYS A 79 6.30 3.59 -3.57
N SER A 80 5.04 3.91 -3.83
CA SER A 80 3.89 3.18 -3.26
C SER A 80 3.96 1.67 -3.58
N TYR A 81 4.32 1.34 -4.82
CA TYR A 81 4.47 -0.04 -5.30
C TYR A 81 5.59 -0.82 -4.61
N VAL A 82 6.63 -0.14 -4.12
CA VAL A 82 7.77 -0.75 -3.41
C VAL A 82 7.50 -0.82 -1.91
N VAL A 83 6.81 0.18 -1.34
CA VAL A 83 6.52 0.25 0.09
C VAL A 83 5.63 -0.91 0.55
N TRP A 84 4.59 -1.26 -0.21
CA TRP A 84 3.67 -2.33 0.19
C TRP A 84 4.30 -3.74 0.25
N PRO A 85 5.11 -4.22 -0.73
CA PRO A 85 5.75 -5.53 -0.63
C PRO A 85 6.84 -5.54 0.44
N VAL A 86 7.52 -4.41 0.67
CA VAL A 86 8.50 -4.28 1.75
C VAL A 86 7.80 -4.39 3.11
N ALA A 87 6.65 -3.72 3.31
CA ALA A 87 5.86 -3.86 4.53
C ALA A 87 5.38 -5.31 4.75
N LEU A 88 4.97 -6.00 3.68
CA LEU A 88 4.61 -7.42 3.72
C LEU A 88 5.80 -8.31 4.08
N ILE A 89 6.95 -8.13 3.44
CA ILE A 89 8.16 -8.91 3.72
C ILE A 89 8.62 -8.68 5.17
N ILE A 90 8.59 -7.43 5.65
CA ILE A 90 8.92 -7.11 7.04
C ILE A 90 7.96 -7.81 8.00
N SER A 91 6.64 -7.76 7.73
CA SER A 91 5.67 -8.48 8.55
C SER A 91 5.92 -10.00 8.55
N LEU A 92 6.25 -10.60 7.41
CA LEU A 92 6.59 -12.03 7.32
C LEU A 92 7.92 -12.36 8.03
N PHE A 93 8.94 -11.51 7.94
CA PHE A 93 10.27 -11.81 8.46
C PHE A 93 10.37 -11.62 9.97
N PHE A 94 9.73 -10.59 10.52
CA PHE A 94 9.72 -10.35 11.96
C PHE A 94 8.86 -11.35 12.73
N PHE A 95 7.82 -11.91 12.09
CA PHE A 95 6.82 -12.71 12.80
C PHE A 95 6.70 -14.17 12.33
N SER A 96 7.37 -14.60 11.24
CA SER A 96 7.59 -16.04 10.96
C SER A 96 8.49 -16.75 11.98
N LYS A 97 9.15 -15.99 12.87
CA LYS A 97 9.87 -16.49 14.05
C LYS A 97 9.02 -16.46 15.34
N GLY A 98 7.68 -16.42 15.24
CA GLY A 98 6.78 -16.71 16.37
C GLY A 98 6.83 -18.21 16.74
N PRO A 99 6.89 -18.57 18.03
CA PRO A 99 7.36 -19.87 18.48
C PRO A 99 6.34 -20.96 18.14
N TRP A 100 6.69 -21.79 17.15
CA TRP A 100 6.28 -23.18 17.17
C TRP A 100 7.26 -23.93 18.08
N HIS A 101 7.02 -23.84 19.39
CA HIS A 101 7.49 -24.77 20.42
C HIS A 101 6.49 -24.77 21.57
#